data_AF-A0A818I593-F1
#
_entry.id   AF-A0A818I593-F1
#
_cell.length_a   1.000
_cell.length_b   1.000
_cell.length_c   1.000
_cell.angle_alpha   90.00
_cell.angle_beta   90.00
_cell.angle_gamma   90.00
#
_symmetry.space_group_name_H-M   'P 1'
#
loop_
_entity.id
_entity.type
_entity.pdbx_description
1 polymer ?
#
loop_
_entity_poly.entity_id
_entity_poly.type
_entity_poly.pdbx_seq_one_letter_code
_entity_poly.pdbx_strand_id
1 'polypeptide(L)'
;MFLSILCTISTFSLLITANNVGDHLRKESATIASSSSNIGLPRGTVVMVASSEMDHWFNINGKGLGEYSGWYICDGRNGTPDLRGRFLVGRDALNSGSSYSQIGMTGGLDSVVLTPDQMPNHSHTFQAQTSAVGAHAHYYHDITYADGCDIVVPTYRGIRSGTPNNKACQIGRTTAAAGQHDHSISGSTSRVGSSAPQENRPPYYVVAYIIYIGV
;
A
#
# COMPACT_ATOMS: atom_id res chain seq x y z
N MET A 1 38.37 40.55 45.14
CA MET A 1 38.17 39.67 43.96
C MET A 1 37.44 38.43 44.47
N PHE A 2 36.33 38.10 43.79
CA PHE A 2 35.36 37.03 44.06
C PHE A 2 34.31 37.25 45.15
N LEU A 3 33.22 37.82 44.64
CA LEU A 3 31.83 37.81 45.09
C LEU A 3 31.25 36.40 44.82
N SER A 4 30.70 35.72 45.83
CA SER A 4 29.90 34.51 45.65
C SER A 4 28.43 34.82 45.95
N ILE A 5 27.63 34.86 44.89
CA ILE A 5 26.19 35.12 44.91
C ILE A 5 25.47 33.84 45.36
N LEU A 6 24.83 33.88 46.51
CA LEU A 6 23.80 32.92 46.91
C LEU A 6 22.49 33.30 46.22
N CYS A 7 22.01 32.43 45.33
CA CYS A 7 20.72 32.56 44.66
C CYS A 7 19.62 32.11 45.62
N THR A 8 18.96 33.05 46.30
CA THR A 8 17.72 32.80 47.05
C THR A 8 16.52 33.11 46.15
N ILE A 9 15.72 32.09 45.85
CA ILE A 9 14.45 32.21 45.14
C ILE A 9 13.49 33.02 46.02
N SER A 10 13.20 34.26 45.60
CA SER A 10 12.25 35.15 46.26
C SER A 10 10.83 34.72 45.90
N THR A 11 10.09 34.18 46.88
CA THR A 11 8.64 34.06 46.80
C THR A 11 8.02 35.46 46.92
N PHE A 12 7.59 36.03 45.80
CA PHE A 12 6.82 37.27 45.79
C PHE A 12 5.41 36.99 46.34
N SER A 13 5.17 37.35 47.61
CA SER A 13 3.82 37.50 48.16
C SER A 13 3.46 38.99 48.15
N LEU A 14 2.61 39.39 47.21
CA LEU A 14 2.09 40.76 47.13
C LEU A 14 1.01 40.93 48.22
N LEU A 15 1.39 41.52 49.35
CA LEU A 15 0.46 41.86 50.43
C LEU A 15 -0.10 43.27 50.18
N ILE A 16 -1.30 43.37 49.60
CA ILE A 16 -2.01 44.66 49.48
C ILE A 16 -2.69 44.93 50.82
N THR A 17 -2.20 45.93 51.56
CA THR A 17 -2.87 46.43 52.78
C THR A 17 -3.92 47.44 52.35
N ALA A 18 -5.21 47.10 52.49
CA ALA A 18 -6.31 48.01 52.21
C ALA A 18 -6.53 48.93 53.42
N ASN A 19 -6.05 50.17 53.34
CA ASN A 19 -6.42 51.23 54.29
C ASN A 19 -7.72 51.92 53.81
N ASN A 20 -8.80 51.67 54.56
CA ASN A 20 -10.05 52.42 54.70
C ASN A 20 -10.43 53.43 53.59
N VAL A 21 -11.23 52.98 52.62
CA VAL A 21 -12.18 53.85 51.89
C VAL A 21 -13.47 53.06 51.62
N GLY A 22 -14.58 53.52 52.22
CA GLY A 22 -15.96 53.38 51.73
C GLY A 22 -16.53 51.97 51.47
N ASP A 23 -17.52 51.60 52.28
CA ASP A 23 -18.30 50.35 52.25
C ASP A 23 -19.19 50.15 50.99
N HIS A 24 -18.88 50.82 49.87
CA HIS A 24 -19.68 50.82 48.64
C HIS A 24 -19.01 50.16 47.43
N LEU A 25 -17.78 49.63 47.56
CA LEU A 25 -17.07 48.90 46.50
C LEU A 25 -16.66 47.47 46.91
N ARG A 26 -17.31 46.89 47.93
CA ARG A 26 -16.95 45.56 48.45
C ARG A 26 -17.55 44.38 47.65
N LYS A 27 -17.92 44.56 46.38
CA LYS A 27 -18.45 43.48 45.52
C LYS A 27 -17.55 43.03 44.38
N GLU A 28 -16.39 43.64 44.16
CA GLU A 28 -15.50 43.23 43.05
C GLU A 28 -14.06 42.92 43.47
N SER A 29 -13.81 42.68 44.76
CA SER A 29 -12.59 41.98 45.18
C SER A 29 -12.92 40.49 45.39
N ALA A 30 -13.48 39.88 44.34
CA ALA A 30 -13.31 38.44 44.17
C ALA A 30 -11.83 38.26 43.84
N THR A 31 -11.10 37.63 44.75
CA THR A 31 -9.84 36.95 44.46
C THR A 31 -9.94 36.37 43.06
N ILE A 32 -9.08 36.79 42.12
CA ILE A 32 -8.79 35.97 40.95
C ILE A 32 -8.04 34.76 41.51
N ALA A 33 -8.76 33.89 42.20
CA ALA A 33 -8.43 32.49 42.20
C ALA A 33 -8.41 32.18 40.71
N SER A 34 -7.29 31.63 40.24
CA SER A 34 -7.27 30.84 39.02
C SER A 34 -8.43 29.85 39.16
N SER A 35 -9.61 30.24 38.70
CA SER A 35 -10.67 29.31 38.40
C SER A 35 -10.17 28.63 37.15
N SER A 36 -9.26 27.67 37.37
CA SER A 36 -9.30 26.44 36.63
C SER A 36 -10.74 25.94 36.82
N SER A 37 -11.63 26.46 35.99
CA SER A 37 -12.84 25.77 35.63
C SER A 37 -12.30 24.44 35.13
N ASN A 38 -12.26 23.48 36.06
CA ASN A 38 -12.23 22.08 35.76
C ASN A 38 -13.44 21.90 34.85
N ILE A 39 -13.25 22.09 33.54
CA ILE A 39 -13.89 21.28 32.54
C ILE A 39 -13.33 19.90 32.86
N GLY A 40 -13.91 19.30 33.91
CA GLY A 40 -13.49 18.02 34.44
C GLY A 40 -13.83 17.06 33.35
N LEU A 41 -12.82 16.70 32.56
CA LEU A 41 -12.99 15.66 31.56
C LEU A 41 -13.50 14.43 32.31
N PRO A 42 -14.55 13.76 31.80
CA PRO A 42 -15.10 12.62 32.50
C PRO A 42 -14.02 11.55 32.66
N ARG A 43 -14.13 10.76 33.73
CA ARG A 43 -13.26 9.60 33.92
C ARG A 43 -13.38 8.68 32.69
N GLY A 44 -12.24 8.24 32.18
CA GLY A 44 -12.14 7.45 30.95
C GLY A 44 -11.82 8.27 29.70
N THR A 45 -11.76 9.61 29.77
CA THR A 45 -11.35 10.42 28.62
C THR A 45 -9.88 10.17 28.29
N VAL A 46 -9.63 9.83 27.02
CA VAL A 46 -8.29 9.70 26.44
C VAL A 46 -7.97 10.95 25.64
N VAL A 47 -6.79 11.52 25.85
CA VAL A 47 -6.25 12.64 25.05
C VAL A 47 -4.86 12.32 24.52
N MET A 48 -4.45 13.05 23.48
CA MET A 48 -3.15 12.90 22.83
C MET A 48 -2.17 13.96 23.33
N VAL A 49 -0.95 13.55 23.63
CA VAL A 49 0.16 14.41 24.03
C VAL A 49 1.27 14.30 23.00
N ALA A 50 1.68 15.44 22.42
CA ALA A 50 2.70 15.52 21.38
C ALA A 50 4.06 16.05 21.88
N SER A 51 4.18 16.39 23.17
CA SER A 51 5.41 16.94 23.74
C SER A 51 6.45 15.84 24.02
N SER A 52 7.70 16.09 23.64
CA SER A 52 8.83 15.22 24.01
C SER A 52 9.18 15.27 25.50
N GLU A 53 8.73 16.30 26.21
CA GLU A 53 8.94 16.46 27.66
C GLU A 53 7.96 15.66 28.51
N MET A 54 7.06 14.88 27.89
CA MET A 54 5.99 14.18 28.60
C MET A 54 6.53 13.27 29.72
N ASP A 55 7.69 12.65 29.53
CA ASP A 55 8.28 11.73 30.51
C ASP A 55 8.55 12.39 31.87
N HIS A 56 8.71 13.73 31.94
CA HIS A 56 8.87 14.46 33.19
C HIS A 56 7.56 14.69 33.96
N TRP A 57 6.41 14.53 33.31
CA TRP A 57 5.09 14.75 33.91
C TRP A 57 4.50 13.49 34.53
N PHE A 58 5.09 12.33 34.28
CA PHE A 58 4.64 11.03 34.78
C PHE A 58 5.76 10.34 35.53
N ASN A 59 5.43 9.60 36.58
CA ASN A 59 6.41 8.77 37.26
C ASN A 59 6.66 7.44 36.51
N ILE A 60 7.58 6.62 37.03
CA ILE A 60 7.94 5.32 36.46
C ILE A 60 6.75 4.35 36.31
N ASN A 61 5.72 4.52 37.13
CA ASN A 61 4.49 3.71 37.09
C ASN A 61 3.46 4.26 36.10
N GLY A 62 3.78 5.33 35.35
CA GLY A 62 2.89 5.95 34.38
C GLY A 62 1.78 6.81 35.01
N LYS A 63 1.91 7.20 36.29
CA LYS A 63 0.97 8.09 36.98
C LYS A 63 1.43 9.54 36.87
N GLY A 64 0.51 10.43 36.51
CA GLY A 64 0.78 11.85 36.35
C GLY A 64 1.07 12.56 37.68
N LEU A 65 1.96 13.54 37.60
CA LEU A 65 2.47 14.36 38.71
C LEU A 65 2.02 15.82 38.55
N GLY A 66 1.92 16.55 39.66
CA GLY A 66 1.57 17.99 39.64
C GLY A 66 0.26 18.26 38.91
N GLU A 67 0.33 19.06 37.84
CA GLU A 67 -0.82 19.41 36.98
C GLU A 67 -1.45 18.21 36.27
N TYR A 68 -0.69 17.12 36.10
CA TYR A 68 -1.18 15.86 35.50
C TYR A 68 -1.72 14.88 36.54
N SER A 69 -1.92 15.29 37.80
CA SER A 69 -2.54 14.44 38.81
C SER A 69 -3.92 13.94 38.35
N GLY A 70 -4.14 12.63 38.47
CA GLY A 70 -5.35 11.94 37.98
C GLY A 70 -5.27 11.45 36.53
N TRP A 71 -4.20 11.81 35.80
CA TRP A 71 -3.89 11.26 34.48
C TRP A 71 -2.94 10.07 34.57
N TYR A 72 -3.10 9.14 33.65
CA TYR A 72 -2.25 7.96 33.52
C TYR A 72 -1.87 7.73 32.06
N ILE A 73 -0.66 7.22 31.83
CA ILE A 73 -0.24 6.80 30.49
C ILE A 73 -1.04 5.55 30.09
N CYS A 74 -1.51 5.51 28.85
CA CYS A 74 -2.18 4.35 28.25
C CYS A 74 -1.16 3.29 27.81
N ASP A 75 -0.51 2.63 28.77
CA ASP A 75 0.53 1.62 28.56
C ASP A 75 0.21 0.24 29.17
N GLY A 76 -1.05 0.02 29.58
CA GLY A 76 -1.49 -1.23 30.18
C GLY A 76 -1.34 -1.30 31.70
N ARG A 77 -0.58 -0.38 32.31
CA ARG A 77 -0.38 -0.35 33.77
C ARG A 77 -1.54 0.35 34.45
N ASN A 78 -1.75 0.09 35.74
CA ASN A 78 -2.83 0.72 36.54
C ASN A 78 -4.24 0.51 35.96
N GLY A 79 -4.46 -0.52 35.16
CA GLY A 79 -5.73 -0.79 34.50
C GLY A 79 -6.04 0.10 33.30
N THR A 80 -5.05 0.84 32.77
CA THR A 80 -5.22 1.59 31.52
C THR A 80 -5.20 0.67 30.30
N PRO A 81 -5.82 1.05 29.18
CA PRO A 81 -5.58 0.38 27.90
C PRO A 81 -4.12 0.57 27.46
N ASP A 82 -3.51 -0.42 26.81
CA ASP A 82 -2.20 -0.25 26.17
C ASP A 82 -2.38 0.24 24.73
N LEU A 83 -2.18 1.54 24.50
CA LEU A 83 -2.36 2.20 23.20
C LEU A 83 -1.05 2.47 22.46
N ARG A 84 0.09 2.00 22.99
CA ARG A 84 1.40 2.20 22.36
C ARG A 84 1.46 1.47 21.02
N GLY A 85 1.84 2.18 19.96
CA GLY A 85 1.91 1.64 18.60
C GLY A 85 0.55 1.28 17.99
N ARG A 86 -0.57 1.77 18.55
CA ARG A 86 -1.91 1.48 18.07
C ARG A 86 -2.57 2.69 17.45
N PHE A 87 -3.39 2.43 16.44
CA PHE A 87 -4.33 3.41 15.91
C PHE A 87 -5.70 3.19 16.53
N LEU A 88 -6.38 4.28 16.89
CA LEU A 88 -7.70 4.20 17.51
C LEU A 88 -8.80 4.06 16.45
N VAL A 89 -9.70 3.10 16.68
CA VAL A 89 -10.91 2.90 15.89
C VAL A 89 -12.13 3.21 16.75
N GLY A 90 -13.10 3.92 16.17
CA GLY A 90 -14.35 4.24 16.84
C GLY A 90 -15.17 2.98 17.14
N ARG A 91 -15.75 2.91 18.34
CA ARG A 91 -16.61 1.80 18.73
C ARG A 91 -17.88 1.79 17.87
N ASP A 92 -18.18 0.65 17.27
CA ASP A 92 -19.41 0.38 16.52
C ASP A 92 -20.27 -0.63 17.28
N ALA A 93 -21.02 -0.13 18.26
CA ALA A 93 -21.83 -0.97 19.15
C ALA A 93 -23.02 -1.65 18.45
N LEU A 94 -23.44 -1.15 17.29
CA LEU A 94 -24.62 -1.66 16.57
C LEU A 94 -24.28 -2.87 15.70
N ASN A 95 -23.01 -3.03 15.33
CA ASN A 95 -22.53 -4.16 14.57
C ASN A 95 -21.91 -5.22 15.49
N SER A 96 -22.77 -6.06 16.09
CA SER A 96 -22.36 -7.08 17.07
C SER A 96 -21.42 -8.16 16.52
N GLY A 97 -21.36 -8.36 15.21
CA GLY A 97 -20.42 -9.27 14.56
C GLY A 97 -19.04 -8.65 14.30
N SER A 98 -18.87 -7.35 14.52
CA SER A 98 -17.62 -6.65 14.30
C SER A 98 -16.66 -6.77 15.49
N SER A 99 -15.36 -6.83 15.18
CA SER A 99 -14.30 -6.65 16.18
C SER A 99 -14.31 -5.25 16.83
N TYR A 100 -15.11 -4.31 16.31
CA TYR A 100 -15.24 -2.95 16.84
C TYR A 100 -16.43 -2.75 17.80
N SER A 101 -17.13 -3.84 18.15
CA SER A 101 -18.36 -3.79 18.98
C SER A 101 -18.10 -3.50 20.46
N GLN A 102 -16.93 -3.89 20.97
CA GLN A 102 -16.54 -3.78 22.38
C GLN A 102 -15.30 -2.90 22.55
N ILE A 103 -15.23 -2.17 23.67
CA ILE A 103 -14.06 -1.37 24.04
C ILE A 103 -12.90 -2.31 24.39
N GLY A 104 -11.69 -1.98 23.95
CA GLY A 104 -10.48 -2.74 24.24
C GLY A 104 -10.18 -3.87 23.27
N MET A 105 -11.05 -4.12 22.28
CA MET A 105 -10.73 -5.01 21.17
C MET A 105 -9.56 -4.44 20.37
N THR A 106 -8.65 -5.31 19.95
CA THR A 106 -7.47 -4.92 19.18
C THR A 106 -7.37 -5.75 17.90
N GLY A 107 -6.71 -5.16 16.90
CA GLY A 107 -6.48 -5.79 15.60
C GLY A 107 -5.46 -4.99 14.80
N GLY A 108 -5.27 -5.38 13.55
CA GLY A 108 -4.21 -4.83 12.70
C GLY A 108 -2.85 -5.49 12.95
N LEU A 109 -1.93 -5.25 12.02
CA LEU A 109 -0.56 -5.73 12.06
C LEU A 109 0.38 -4.55 11.80
N ASP A 110 1.54 -4.53 12.47
CA ASP A 110 2.52 -3.44 12.28
C ASP A 110 3.32 -3.60 10.99
N SER A 111 3.54 -4.85 10.57
CA SER A 111 4.13 -5.19 9.28
C SER A 111 3.41 -6.40 8.70
N VAL A 112 3.19 -6.36 7.38
CA VAL A 112 2.60 -7.46 6.62
C VAL A 112 3.57 -7.80 5.50
N VAL A 113 4.17 -8.99 5.55
CA VAL A 113 4.96 -9.52 4.44
C VAL A 113 4.01 -9.93 3.34
N LEU A 114 4.24 -9.47 2.10
CA LEU A 114 3.45 -9.85 0.93
C LEU A 114 3.92 -11.21 0.39
N THR A 115 3.02 -12.17 0.42
CA THR A 115 3.10 -13.47 -0.23
C THR A 115 2.25 -13.42 -1.51
N PRO A 116 2.44 -14.36 -2.46
CA PRO A 116 1.55 -14.48 -3.61
C PRO A 116 0.07 -14.52 -3.21
N ASP A 117 -0.28 -15.13 -2.08
CA ASP A 117 -1.65 -15.18 -1.56
C ASP A 117 -2.21 -13.78 -1.24
N GLN A 118 -1.39 -12.80 -0.90
CA GLN A 118 -1.83 -11.42 -0.60
C GLN A 118 -2.01 -10.53 -1.84
N MET A 119 -1.74 -11.05 -3.04
CA MET A 119 -2.05 -10.33 -4.29
C MET A 119 -3.43 -10.71 -4.82
N PRO A 120 -4.12 -9.81 -5.56
CA PRO A 120 -5.32 -10.18 -6.30
C PRO A 120 -5.07 -11.33 -7.27
N ASN A 121 -6.05 -12.22 -7.40
CA ASN A 121 -5.96 -13.35 -8.32
C ASN A 121 -5.92 -12.87 -9.79
N HIS A 122 -4.79 -13.06 -10.47
CA HIS A 122 -4.57 -12.60 -11.85
C HIS A 122 -3.87 -13.65 -12.72
N SER A 123 -4.01 -13.53 -14.04
CA SER A 123 -3.35 -14.34 -15.06
C SER A 123 -2.99 -13.48 -16.26
N HIS A 124 -1.99 -13.87 -17.04
CA HIS A 124 -1.56 -13.17 -18.25
C HIS A 124 -1.90 -13.98 -19.50
N THR A 125 -2.38 -13.31 -20.54
CA THR A 125 -2.50 -13.89 -21.88
C THR A 125 -1.21 -13.63 -22.66
N PHE A 126 -0.81 -14.57 -23.51
CA PHE A 126 0.32 -14.35 -24.42
C PHE A 126 0.01 -14.86 -25.82
N GLN A 127 0.68 -14.28 -26.80
CA GLN A 127 0.65 -14.67 -28.20
C GLN A 127 2.06 -14.65 -28.76
N ALA A 128 2.39 -15.68 -29.54
CA ALA A 128 3.67 -15.80 -30.25
C ALA A 128 3.40 -16.29 -31.67
N GLN A 129 4.26 -15.89 -32.61
CA GLN A 129 4.23 -16.36 -33.99
C GLN A 129 5.59 -16.96 -34.32
N THR A 130 5.59 -18.06 -35.08
CA THR A 130 6.84 -18.55 -35.68
C THR A 130 7.21 -17.70 -36.89
N SER A 131 8.47 -17.75 -37.32
CA SER A 131 8.83 -17.18 -38.62
C SER A 131 8.10 -17.94 -39.73
N ALA A 132 7.65 -17.23 -40.75
CA ALA A 132 7.06 -17.84 -41.93
C ALA A 132 8.21 -18.35 -42.83
N VAL A 133 8.25 -19.65 -43.12
CA VAL A 133 9.34 -20.28 -43.90
C VAL A 133 8.77 -21.37 -44.84
N GLY A 134 9.58 -21.93 -45.72
CA GLY A 134 9.22 -23.12 -46.52
C GLY A 134 8.88 -22.86 -47.98
N ALA A 135 8.64 -21.61 -48.39
CA ALA A 135 8.45 -21.28 -49.80
C ALA A 135 9.72 -21.54 -50.60
N HIS A 136 9.68 -22.56 -51.46
CA HIS A 136 10.68 -22.79 -52.49
C HIS A 136 10.07 -23.56 -53.67
N ALA A 137 10.69 -23.40 -54.84
CA ALA A 137 10.36 -24.13 -56.06
C ALA A 137 11.65 -24.59 -56.75
N HIS A 138 11.55 -25.66 -57.54
CA HIS A 138 12.67 -26.21 -58.30
C HIS A 138 12.47 -25.94 -59.79
N TYR A 139 13.56 -25.64 -60.49
CA TYR A 139 13.58 -25.48 -61.94
C TYR A 139 14.20 -26.72 -62.59
N TYR A 140 13.56 -27.24 -63.63
CA TYR A 140 14.06 -28.39 -64.38
C TYR A 140 13.73 -28.28 -65.87
N HIS A 141 14.48 -29.01 -66.70
CA HIS A 141 14.20 -29.14 -68.13
C HIS A 141 13.56 -30.49 -68.42
N ASP A 142 12.41 -30.48 -69.08
CA ASP A 142 11.82 -31.66 -69.71
C ASP A 142 12.39 -31.79 -71.13
N ILE A 143 12.80 -33.00 -71.55
CA ILE A 143 13.31 -33.25 -72.90
C ILE A 143 12.21 -33.94 -73.70
N THR A 144 11.79 -33.29 -74.78
CA THR A 144 10.79 -33.83 -75.72
C THR A 144 11.42 -33.97 -77.09
N TYR A 145 10.99 -34.95 -77.89
CA TYR A 145 11.51 -35.18 -79.24
C TYR A 145 10.44 -34.86 -80.28
N ALA A 146 10.71 -33.92 -81.18
CA ALA A 146 9.75 -33.48 -82.21
C ALA A 146 10.40 -32.91 -83.47
N ASP A 147 9.62 -32.76 -84.54
CA ASP A 147 10.03 -32.26 -85.85
C ASP A 147 10.14 -30.72 -85.92
N GLY A 148 10.46 -30.07 -84.79
CA GLY A 148 10.58 -28.63 -84.60
C GLY A 148 10.47 -28.25 -83.12
N CYS A 149 11.04 -27.12 -82.69
CA CYS A 149 11.07 -26.69 -81.27
C CYS A 149 9.94 -25.72 -80.86
N ASP A 150 9.04 -25.34 -81.77
CA ASP A 150 7.87 -24.48 -81.49
C ASP A 150 6.69 -25.30 -80.94
N ILE A 151 6.90 -26.02 -79.85
CA ILE A 151 5.86 -26.88 -79.25
C ILE A 151 5.22 -26.18 -78.04
N VAL A 152 3.97 -25.77 -78.17
CA VAL A 152 3.09 -25.47 -77.04
C VAL A 152 2.45 -26.78 -76.57
N VAL A 153 3.10 -27.49 -75.63
CA VAL A 153 2.59 -28.77 -75.10
C VAL A 153 1.44 -28.51 -74.11
N PRO A 154 0.22 -29.04 -74.33
CA PRO A 154 -0.80 -29.11 -73.30
C PRO A 154 -0.34 -30.07 -72.21
N THR A 155 -0.70 -29.75 -70.96
CA THR A 155 -0.07 -30.15 -69.70
C THR A 155 0.08 -31.64 -69.36
N TYR A 156 -0.29 -32.61 -70.22
CA TYR A 156 -0.23 -34.03 -69.85
C TYR A 156 -0.07 -34.95 -71.08
N ARG A 157 1.18 -35.24 -71.51
CA ARG A 157 1.66 -36.54 -72.04
C ARG A 157 3.03 -36.39 -72.73
N GLY A 158 3.97 -37.28 -72.39
CA GLY A 158 5.16 -37.53 -73.20
C GLY A 158 4.78 -38.23 -74.51
N ILE A 159 5.31 -37.75 -75.64
CA ILE A 159 5.09 -38.30 -76.97
C ILE A 159 5.83 -39.64 -77.08
N ARG A 160 5.12 -40.71 -77.47
CA ARG A 160 5.61 -42.10 -77.50
C ARG A 160 6.08 -42.61 -78.87
N SER A 161 6.46 -41.75 -79.82
CA SER A 161 7.00 -42.25 -81.08
C SER A 161 7.96 -41.24 -81.70
N GLY A 162 9.25 -41.56 -81.69
CA GLY A 162 10.26 -40.84 -82.45
C GLY A 162 10.28 -41.35 -83.89
N THR A 163 10.12 -40.46 -84.86
CA THR A 163 10.58 -40.71 -86.23
C THR A 163 12.05 -40.28 -86.34
N PRO A 164 12.83 -40.75 -87.33
CA PRO A 164 14.27 -40.48 -87.42
C PRO A 164 14.66 -39.00 -87.53
N ASN A 165 13.70 -38.11 -87.80
CA ASN A 165 13.85 -36.68 -87.99
C ASN A 165 13.59 -35.83 -86.73
N ASN A 166 13.14 -36.43 -85.61
CA ASN A 166 12.85 -35.67 -84.39
C ASN A 166 14.13 -35.12 -83.74
N LYS A 167 14.14 -33.83 -83.39
CA LYS A 167 15.20 -33.19 -82.59
C LYS A 167 14.79 -33.14 -81.11
N ALA A 168 15.78 -33.25 -80.21
CA ALA A 168 15.56 -33.04 -78.78
C ALA A 168 15.31 -31.55 -78.49
N CYS A 169 14.16 -31.23 -77.91
CA CYS A 169 13.77 -29.90 -77.48
C CYS A 169 13.66 -29.87 -75.96
N GLN A 170 14.37 -28.93 -75.33
CA GLN A 170 14.30 -28.69 -73.89
C GLN A 170 13.23 -27.66 -73.57
N ILE A 171 12.32 -28.01 -72.66
CA ILE A 171 11.29 -27.09 -72.18
C ILE A 171 11.53 -26.87 -70.70
N GLY A 172 11.80 -25.61 -70.32
CA GLY A 172 11.96 -25.23 -68.92
C GLY A 172 10.64 -25.28 -68.17
N ARG A 173 10.64 -25.92 -67.00
CA ARG A 173 9.49 -25.99 -66.10
C ARG A 173 9.90 -25.68 -64.67
N THR A 174 8.99 -25.05 -63.94
CA THR A 174 9.13 -24.78 -62.51
C THR A 174 8.09 -25.60 -61.76
N THR A 175 8.48 -26.29 -60.70
CA THR A 175 7.54 -27.03 -59.86
C THR A 175 6.60 -26.06 -59.13
N ALA A 176 5.43 -26.54 -58.70
CA ALA A 176 4.62 -25.76 -57.76
C ALA A 176 5.38 -25.58 -56.43
N ALA A 177 5.24 -24.40 -55.80
CA ALA A 177 5.77 -24.14 -54.48
C ALA A 177 4.72 -24.48 -53.41
N ALA A 178 5.11 -25.20 -52.37
CA ALA A 178 4.36 -25.17 -51.12
C ALA A 178 4.62 -23.78 -50.51
N GLY A 179 3.58 -22.94 -50.45
CA GLY A 179 3.70 -21.54 -50.03
C GLY A 179 4.32 -21.36 -48.64
N GLN A 180 4.79 -20.14 -48.37
CA GLN A 180 5.32 -19.76 -47.06
C GLN A 180 4.19 -19.80 -46.04
N HIS A 181 4.42 -20.42 -44.88
CA HIS A 181 3.45 -20.37 -43.78
C HIS A 181 4.17 -20.27 -42.43
N ASP A 182 3.43 -19.77 -41.45
CA ASP A 182 3.80 -19.70 -40.05
C ASP A 182 2.72 -20.36 -39.17
N HIS A 183 3.01 -20.43 -37.88
CA HIS A 183 2.09 -20.87 -36.86
C HIS A 183 1.86 -19.77 -35.83
N SER A 184 0.60 -19.63 -35.44
CA SER A 184 0.21 -18.83 -34.29
C SER A 184 0.06 -19.69 -33.05
N ILE A 185 0.62 -19.21 -31.93
CA ILE A 185 0.51 -19.85 -30.62
C ILE A 185 -0.07 -18.83 -29.66
N SER A 186 -1.08 -19.22 -28.90
CA SER A 186 -1.65 -18.38 -27.85
C SER A 186 -2.01 -19.21 -26.63
N GLY A 187 -1.99 -18.56 -25.46
CA GLY A 187 -2.28 -19.22 -24.19
C GLY A 187 -2.49 -18.23 -23.06
N SER A 188 -2.76 -18.77 -21.88
CA SER A 188 -2.83 -18.01 -20.64
C SER A 188 -1.99 -18.69 -19.57
N THR A 189 -1.35 -17.90 -18.72
CA THR A 189 -0.70 -18.42 -17.52
C THR A 189 -1.76 -18.89 -16.52
N SER A 190 -1.35 -19.71 -15.55
CA SER A 190 -2.19 -20.00 -14.39
C SER A 190 -2.55 -18.72 -13.63
N ARG A 191 -3.69 -18.77 -12.97
CA ARG A 191 -4.18 -17.73 -12.06
C ARG A 191 -3.42 -17.83 -10.73
N VAL A 192 -2.83 -16.73 -10.27
CA VAL A 192 -2.08 -16.62 -9.01
C VAL A 192 -2.56 -15.41 -8.20
N GLY A 193 -2.64 -15.55 -6.88
CA GLY A 193 -3.20 -14.53 -5.97
C GLY A 193 -4.46 -14.98 -5.25
N SER A 194 -4.69 -14.53 -4.00
CA SER A 194 -5.89 -14.85 -3.21
C SER A 194 -6.65 -13.64 -2.62
N SER A 195 -6.19 -12.41 -2.91
CA SER A 195 -6.82 -11.15 -2.48
C SER A 195 -6.91 -10.95 -0.95
N ALA A 196 -5.89 -11.35 -0.20
CA ALA A 196 -5.85 -11.09 1.24
C ALA A 196 -5.60 -9.60 1.59
N PRO A 197 -6.07 -9.11 2.75
CA PRO A 197 -5.88 -7.72 3.18
C PRO A 197 -4.40 -7.32 3.32
N GLN A 198 -4.08 -6.07 2.96
CA GLN A 198 -2.75 -5.47 3.08
C GLN A 198 -2.76 -4.21 3.95
N GLU A 199 -1.63 -3.92 4.59
CA GLU A 199 -1.42 -2.71 5.39
C GLU A 199 -1.17 -1.51 4.45
N ASN A 200 -1.85 -0.39 4.70
CA ASN A 200 -1.76 0.84 3.90
C ASN A 200 -1.71 2.07 4.82
N ARG A 201 -0.77 2.11 5.77
CA ARG A 201 -0.62 3.26 6.67
C ARG A 201 -0.18 4.50 5.89
N PRO A 202 -0.90 5.63 6.00
CA PRO A 202 -0.37 6.91 5.54
C PRO A 202 0.81 7.36 6.43
N PRO A 203 1.58 8.38 6.01
CA PRO A 203 2.56 9.04 6.87
C PRO A 203 1.95 9.40 8.24
N TYR A 204 2.66 9.09 9.32
CA TYR A 204 2.15 9.26 10.69
C TYR A 204 3.08 10.12 11.55
N TYR A 205 2.48 10.76 12.55
CA TYR A 205 3.18 11.47 13.63
C TYR A 205 2.88 10.76 14.95
N VAL A 206 3.92 10.51 15.76
CA VAL A 206 3.79 9.75 17.00
C VAL A 206 3.38 10.68 18.13
N VAL A 207 2.29 10.33 18.80
CA VAL A 207 1.82 10.96 20.03
C VAL A 207 1.66 9.90 21.11
N ALA A 208 1.72 10.33 22.36
CA ALA A 208 1.36 9.50 23.49
C ALA A 208 -0.12 9.66 23.83
N TYR A 209 -0.74 8.59 24.32
CA TYR A 209 -2.09 8.61 24.83
C TYR A 209 -2.08 8.61 26.35
N ILE A 210 -2.85 9.51 26.96
CA ILE A 210 -3.07 9.56 28.40
C ILE A 210 -4.58 9.50 28.68
N ILE A 211 -4.95 8.88 29.80
CA ILE A 211 -6.34 8.71 30.23
C ILE A 211 -6.56 9.35 31.59
N TYR A 212 -7.68 10.06 31.74
CA TYR A 212 -8.08 10.61 33.02
C TYR A 212 -8.85 9.56 33.83
N ILE A 213 -8.33 9.17 35.00
CA ILE A 213 -8.99 8.21 35.91
C ILE A 213 -9.59 8.92 37.13
N GLY A 214 -9.19 10.18 37.36
CA GLY A 214 -9.56 10.95 38.54
C GLY A 214 -8.51 10.87 39.63
N VAL A 215 -8.54 11.88 40.50
CA VAL A 215 -7.76 11.94 41.75
C VAL A 215 -8.48 11.22 42.88
#